data_AF-A0A7C4BA01-F1
#
_entry.id   AF-A0A7C4BA01-F1
#
_cell.length_a   1.000
_cell.length_b   1.000
_cell.length_c   1.000
_cell.angle_alpha   90.00
_cell.angle_beta   90.00
_cell.angle_gamma   90.00
#
_symmetry.space_group_name_H-M   'P 1'
#
loop_
_entity.id
_entity.type
_entity.pdbx_description
1 polymer ?
#
loop_
_entity_poly.entity_id
_entity_poly.type
_entity_poly.pdbx_seq_one_letter_code
_entity_poly.pdbx_strand_id
1 'polypeptide(L)'
;MVALLREEELARLARLRRLKPWQEEKRYIQALIMYAVSEWPLVVKGGTYLWFFHGLSRFSEDLDYTAVGRVDAGRAEEIAELLRLFGVASAVKVLKDDEFTLTIRVAARGPLFKSEKDTCYVRL
;
A
#
# COMPACT_ATOMS: atom_id res chain seq x y z
N MET A 1 -20.04 -3.25 -4.72
CA MET A 1 -18.76 -2.54 -4.97
C MET A 1 -18.41 -1.76 -3.72
N VAL A 2 -17.24 -2.00 -3.14
CA VAL A 2 -16.70 -1.11 -2.10
C VAL A 2 -16.12 0.09 -2.83
N ALA A 3 -16.73 1.26 -2.65
CA ALA A 3 -16.24 2.49 -3.23
C ALA A 3 -14.98 2.96 -2.47
N LEU A 4 -14.05 3.59 -3.19
CA LEU A 4 -12.93 4.34 -2.61
C LEU A 4 -13.42 5.22 -1.45
N LEU A 5 -12.69 5.22 -0.32
CA LEU A 5 -12.97 6.14 0.78
C LEU A 5 -12.99 7.58 0.28
N ARG A 6 -13.98 8.35 0.73
CA ARG A 6 -14.04 9.79 0.44
C ARG A 6 -13.07 10.56 1.33
N GLU A 7 -12.68 11.77 0.89
CA GLU A 7 -11.77 12.65 1.64
C GLU A 7 -12.28 12.91 3.08
N GLU A 8 -13.58 13.06 3.28
CA GLU A 8 -14.17 13.30 4.61
C GLU A 8 -14.12 12.05 5.51
N GLU A 9 -14.29 10.86 4.94
CA GLU A 9 -14.20 9.59 5.66
C GLU A 9 -12.76 9.31 6.08
N LEU A 10 -11.81 9.57 5.18
CA LEU A 10 -10.39 9.49 5.47
C LEU A 10 -9.99 10.47 6.58
N ALA A 11 -10.43 11.73 6.50
CA ALA A 11 -10.16 12.74 7.53
C ALA A 11 -10.73 12.33 8.90
N ARG A 12 -11.93 11.73 8.92
CA ARG A 12 -12.54 11.20 10.14
C ARG A 12 -11.73 10.04 10.71
N LEU A 13 -11.28 9.09 9.88
CA LEU A 13 -10.41 7.98 10.30
C LEU A 13 -9.07 8.49 10.86
N ALA A 14 -8.45 9.45 10.17
CA ALA A 14 -7.19 10.06 10.58
C ALA A 14 -7.32 10.67 11.98
N ARG A 15 -8.40 11.42 12.23
CA ARG A 15 -8.69 11.99 13.55
C ARG A 15 -8.88 10.92 14.63
N LEU A 16 -9.64 9.86 14.34
CA LEU A 16 -9.87 8.76 15.29
C LEU A 16 -8.57 8.04 15.66
N ARG A 17 -7.63 7.94 14.73
CA ARG A 17 -6.32 7.30 14.92
C ARG A 17 -5.20 8.26 15.31
N ARG A 18 -5.49 9.56 15.47
CA ARG A 18 -4.50 10.62 15.76
C ARG A 18 -3.37 10.69 14.72
N LEU A 19 -3.72 10.49 13.46
CA LEU A 19 -2.82 10.59 12.30
C LEU A 19 -3.12 11.85 11.50
N LYS A 20 -2.14 12.29 10.71
CA LYS A 20 -2.38 13.29 9.65
C LYS A 20 -3.16 12.62 8.50
N PRO A 21 -4.01 13.35 7.76
CA PRO A 21 -4.79 12.77 6.66
C PRO A 21 -3.95 11.98 5.65
N TRP A 22 -2.80 12.51 5.24
CA TRP A 22 -1.91 11.83 4.28
C TRP A 22 -1.27 10.54 4.84
N GLN A 23 -1.11 10.43 6.17
CA GLN A 23 -0.62 9.19 6.80
C GLN A 23 -1.72 8.13 6.79
N GLU A 24 -2.96 8.53 7.02
CA GLU A 24 -4.12 7.64 6.95
C GLU A 24 -4.41 7.22 5.50
N GLU A 25 -4.22 8.10 4.52
CA GLU A 25 -4.25 7.72 3.10
C GLU A 25 -3.20 6.65 2.81
N LYS A 26 -1.94 6.89 3.19
CA LYS A 26 -0.88 5.90 2.97
C LYS A 26 -1.20 4.58 3.66
N ARG A 27 -1.73 4.62 4.88
CA ARG A 27 -2.22 3.44 5.61
C ARG A 27 -3.29 2.68 4.84
N TYR A 28 -4.28 3.39 4.29
CA TYR A 28 -5.35 2.80 3.49
C TYR A 28 -4.78 2.10 2.24
N ILE A 29 -3.90 2.77 1.49
CA ILE A 29 -3.26 2.21 0.30
C ILE A 29 -2.37 1.01 0.66
N GLN A 30 -1.59 1.08 1.74
CA GLN A 30 -0.81 -0.06 2.26
C GLN A 30 -1.71 -1.26 2.58
N ALA A 31 -2.88 -1.05 3.18
CA ALA A 31 -3.82 -2.13 3.46
C ALA A 31 -4.39 -2.78 2.19
N LEU A 32 -4.69 -1.98 1.17
CA LEU A 32 -5.12 -2.50 -0.13
C LEU A 32 -4.00 -3.30 -0.83
N ILE A 33 -2.76 -2.83 -0.78
CA ILE A 33 -1.61 -3.56 -1.33
C ILE A 33 -1.37 -4.86 -0.57
N MET A 34 -1.45 -4.85 0.77
CA MET A 34 -1.37 -6.07 1.58
C MET A 34 -2.43 -7.09 1.18
N TYR A 35 -3.66 -6.64 0.90
CA TYR A 35 -4.70 -7.50 0.36
C TYR A 35 -4.37 -7.99 -1.07
N ALA A 36 -3.84 -7.11 -1.92
CA ALA A 36 -3.49 -7.44 -3.30
C ALA A 36 -2.44 -8.56 -3.42
N VAL A 37 -1.46 -8.57 -2.51
CA VAL A 37 -0.38 -9.56 -2.49
C VAL A 37 -0.61 -10.69 -1.49
N SER A 38 -1.83 -10.82 -0.94
CA SER A 38 -2.14 -11.81 0.11
C SER A 38 -1.98 -13.27 -0.32
N GLU A 39 -2.18 -13.55 -1.63
CA GLU A 39 -2.01 -14.87 -2.23
C GLU A 39 -0.58 -15.12 -2.74
N TRP A 40 0.33 -14.15 -2.56
CA TRP A 40 1.73 -14.33 -2.92
C TRP A 40 2.46 -15.07 -1.80
N PRO A 41 3.56 -15.80 -2.07
CA PRO A 41 4.32 -16.51 -1.04
C PRO A 41 5.20 -15.55 -0.23
N LEU A 42 4.57 -14.62 0.47
CA LEU A 42 5.17 -13.54 1.22
C LEU A 42 4.73 -13.56 2.69
N VAL A 43 5.66 -13.29 3.60
CA VAL A 43 5.37 -13.04 5.01
C VAL A 43 5.70 -11.59 5.32
N VAL A 44 4.69 -10.82 5.75
CA VAL A 44 4.86 -9.41 6.09
C VAL A 44 5.73 -9.24 7.35
N LYS A 45 6.60 -8.22 7.35
CA LYS A 45 7.51 -7.89 8.45
C LYS A 45 7.71 -6.37 8.54
N GLY A 46 8.70 -5.95 9.32
CA GLY A 46 9.18 -4.57 9.33
C GLY A 46 8.29 -3.60 10.11
N GLY A 47 8.51 -2.31 9.89
CA GLY A 47 7.87 -1.24 10.65
C GLY A 47 6.36 -1.19 10.45
N THR A 48 5.89 -1.44 9.22
CA THR A 48 4.46 -1.36 8.89
C THR A 48 3.69 -2.54 9.49
N TYR A 49 4.26 -3.75 9.52
CA TYR A 49 3.69 -4.86 10.28
C TYR A 49 3.53 -4.52 11.77
N LEU A 50 4.59 -4.00 12.40
CA LEU A 50 4.54 -3.61 13.81
C LEU A 50 3.52 -2.49 14.06
N TRP A 51 3.37 -1.57 13.10
CA TRP A 51 2.41 -0.48 13.17
C TRP A 51 0.96 -0.95 13.05
N PHE A 52 0.66 -1.85 12.11
CA PHE A 52 -0.70 -2.36 11.93
C PHE A 52 -1.13 -3.33 13.03
N PHE A 53 -0.22 -4.18 13.51
CA PHE A 53 -0.59 -5.36 14.29
C PHE A 53 0.01 -5.41 15.71
N HIS A 54 0.99 -4.57 16.04
CA HIS A 54 1.70 -4.60 17.33
C HIS A 54 1.80 -3.25 18.05
N GLY A 55 1.05 -2.25 17.59
CA GLY A 55 0.93 -0.96 18.29
C GLY A 55 2.17 -0.07 18.26
N LEU A 56 3.05 -0.21 17.25
CA LEU A 56 4.19 0.70 17.07
C LEU A 56 3.71 2.16 17.06
N SER A 57 4.31 3.03 17.89
CA SER A 57 3.86 4.41 18.11
C SER A 57 4.37 5.43 17.08
N ARG A 58 4.92 4.96 15.96
CA ARG A 58 5.41 5.79 14.85
C ARG A 58 4.84 5.32 13.52
N PHE A 59 4.72 6.27 12.60
CA PHE A 59 4.36 6.01 11.22
C PHE A 59 5.45 5.22 10.48
N SER A 60 5.04 4.41 9.50
CA SER A 60 5.90 3.60 8.65
C SER A 60 5.37 3.64 7.22
N GLU A 61 6.26 3.84 6.25
CA GLU A 61 5.88 4.19 4.87
C GLU A 61 5.89 3.02 3.89
N ASP A 62 6.80 2.07 4.10
CA ASP A 62 7.04 0.96 3.19
C ASP A 62 6.45 -0.34 3.75
N LEU A 63 6.08 -1.26 2.87
CA LEU A 63 5.72 -2.63 3.24
C LEU A 63 6.95 -3.50 3.09
N ASP A 64 7.32 -4.23 4.13
CA ASP A 64 8.46 -5.14 4.07
C ASP A 64 7.96 -6.58 4.10
N TYR A 65 8.53 -7.43 3.25
CA TYR A 65 8.21 -8.85 3.21
C TYR A 65 9.45 -9.73 3.25
N THR A 66 9.26 -10.97 3.70
CA THR A 66 10.17 -12.08 3.42
C THR A 66 9.47 -13.02 2.45
N ALA A 67 10.09 -13.28 1.30
CA ALA A 67 9.62 -14.31 0.39
C ALA A 67 9.87 -15.70 0.98
N VAL A 68 8.83 -16.53 1.04
CA VAL A 68 8.90 -17.94 1.48
C VAL A 68 8.77 -18.92 0.30
N GLY A 69 8.69 -18.36 -0.91
CA GLY A 69 8.66 -19.08 -2.18
C GLY A 69 9.00 -18.12 -3.32
N ARG A 70 8.94 -18.62 -4.57
CA ARG A 70 9.24 -17.81 -5.74
C ARG A 70 8.15 -16.74 -5.93
N VAL A 71 8.57 -15.48 -6.03
CA VAL A 71 7.69 -14.35 -6.39
C VAL A 71 8.02 -13.97 -7.83
N ASP A 72 7.00 -13.92 -8.69
CA ASP A 72 7.16 -13.53 -10.07
C ASP A 72 6.88 -12.02 -10.21
N ALA A 73 7.91 -11.25 -10.57
CA ALA A 73 7.79 -9.81 -10.80
C ALA A 73 6.81 -9.47 -11.92
N GLY A 74 6.55 -10.39 -12.86
CA GLY A 74 5.53 -10.23 -13.91
C GLY A 74 4.10 -10.09 -13.36
N ARG A 75 3.86 -10.51 -12.12
CA ARG A 75 2.57 -10.36 -11.43
C ARG A 75 2.36 -8.98 -10.81
N ALA A 76 3.34 -8.08 -10.87
CA ALA A 76 3.25 -6.76 -10.25
C ALA A 76 2.02 -5.95 -10.73
N GLU A 77 1.61 -6.11 -11.99
CA GLU A 77 0.42 -5.45 -12.54
C GLU A 77 -0.90 -5.93 -11.90
N GLU A 78 -0.94 -7.14 -11.33
CA GLU A 78 -2.13 -7.63 -10.58
C GLU A 78 -2.47 -6.70 -9.41
N ILE A 79 -1.46 -6.04 -8.83
CA ILE A 79 -1.66 -5.05 -7.75
C ILE A 79 -2.49 -3.87 -8.27
N ALA A 80 -2.17 -3.32 -9.44
CA ALA A 80 -2.92 -2.21 -10.02
C ALA A 80 -4.34 -2.62 -10.40
N GLU A 81 -4.50 -3.81 -11.00
CA GLU A 81 -5.79 -4.35 -11.38
C GLU A 81 -6.72 -4.51 -10.18
N LEU A 82 -6.19 -5.03 -9.08
CA LEU A 82 -6.95 -5.25 -7.86
C LEU A 82 -7.28 -3.93 -7.15
N LEU A 83 -6.32 -3.00 -7.03
CA LEU A 83 -6.59 -1.65 -6.49
C LEU A 83 -7.69 -0.92 -7.29
N ARG A 84 -7.74 -1.11 -8.61
CA ARG A 84 -8.81 -0.54 -9.46
C ARG A 84 -10.19 -1.07 -9.08
N LEU A 85 -10.31 -2.32 -8.62
CA LEU A 85 -11.58 -2.87 -8.13
C LEU A 85 -12.08 -2.19 -6.85
N PHE A 86 -11.17 -1.59 -6.07
CA PHE A 86 -11.48 -0.73 -4.91
C PHE A 86 -11.64 0.75 -5.30
N GLY A 87 -11.69 1.06 -6.60
CA GLY A 87 -11.81 2.42 -7.11
C GLY A 87 -10.51 3.23 -7.06
N VAL A 88 -9.36 2.59 -6.84
CA VAL A 88 -8.04 3.26 -6.81
C VAL A 88 -7.35 3.08 -8.16
N ALA A 89 -7.29 4.15 -8.95
CA ALA A 89 -6.43 4.19 -10.12
C ALA A 89 -4.96 4.18 -9.67
N SER A 90 -4.14 3.29 -10.22
CA SER A 90 -2.73 3.18 -9.84
C SER A 90 -1.86 2.72 -11.00
N ALA A 91 -0.56 2.98 -10.87
CA ALA A 91 0.48 2.45 -11.75
C ALA A 91 1.53 1.73 -10.91
N VAL A 92 2.08 0.64 -11.45
CA VAL A 92 3.10 -0.16 -10.77
C VAL A 92 4.41 -0.10 -11.54
N LYS A 93 5.52 -0.08 -10.82
CA LYS A 93 6.86 -0.13 -11.39
C LYS A 93 7.76 -1.03 -10.58
N VAL A 94 8.33 -2.05 -11.21
CA VAL A 94 9.44 -2.82 -10.65
C VAL A 94 10.68 -1.92 -10.65
N LEU A 95 11.19 -1.60 -9.47
CA LEU A 95 12.39 -0.77 -9.29
C LEU A 95 13.66 -1.61 -9.24
N LYS A 96 13.55 -2.83 -8.71
CA LYS A 96 14.66 -3.75 -8.52
C LYS A 96 14.11 -5.18 -8.60
N ASP A 97 14.80 -6.04 -9.32
CA ASP A 97 14.55 -7.47 -9.40
C ASP A 97 15.89 -8.17 -9.59
N ASP A 98 16.40 -8.75 -8.51
CA ASP A 98 17.63 -9.54 -8.50
C ASP A 98 17.45 -10.80 -7.66
N GLU A 99 18.51 -11.61 -7.55
CA GLU A 99 18.51 -12.88 -6.80
C GLU A 99 18.03 -12.75 -5.34
N PHE A 100 18.21 -11.58 -4.72
CA PHE A 100 17.94 -11.37 -3.29
C PHE A 100 16.77 -10.42 -3.01
N THR A 101 16.40 -9.58 -3.97
CA THR A 101 15.49 -8.46 -3.74
C THR A 101 14.59 -8.22 -4.95
N LEU A 102 13.29 -8.25 -4.68
CA LEU A 102 12.26 -7.62 -5.51
C LEU A 102 11.80 -6.34 -4.80
N THR A 103 11.77 -5.22 -5.51
CA THR A 103 11.20 -3.96 -5.02
C THR A 103 10.23 -3.43 -6.04
N ILE A 104 8.98 -3.28 -5.62
CA ILE A 104 7.87 -2.76 -6.42
C ILE A 104 7.46 -1.40 -5.84
N ARG A 105 7.24 -0.41 -6.70
CA ARG A 105 6.61 0.86 -6.32
C ARG A 105 5.22 0.92 -6.89
N VAL A 106 4.25 1.19 -6.03
CA VAL A 106 2.86 1.49 -6.39
C VAL A 106 2.66 3.00 -6.29
N ALA A 107 2.19 3.61 -7.38
CA ALA A 107 1.78 5.00 -7.46
C ALA A 107 0.25 5.04 -7.52
N ALA A 108 -0.40 5.38 -6.42
CA ALA A 108 -1.85 5.31 -6.26
C ALA A 108 -2.50 6.69 -6.19
N ARG A 109 -3.61 6.86 -6.93
CA ARG A 109 -4.52 8.00 -6.81
C ARG A 109 -5.51 7.71 -5.68
N GLY A 110 -5.07 7.97 -4.45
CA GLY A 110 -5.86 7.76 -3.24
C GLY A 110 -6.92 8.85 -3.00
N PRO A 111 -7.62 8.81 -1.86
CA PRO A 111 -8.69 9.75 -1.52
C PRO A 111 -8.30 11.24 -1.50
N LEU A 112 -7.02 11.58 -1.30
CA LEU A 112 -6.52 12.96 -1.28
C LEU A 112 -6.00 13.43 -2.64
N PHE A 113 -6.06 12.60 -3.67
CA PHE A 113 -5.54 12.92 -4.99
C PHE A 113 -6.33 14.06 -5.66
N LYS A 114 -5.68 15.19 -5.92
CA LYS A 114 -6.25 16.34 -6.68
C LYS A 114 -5.44 16.61 -7.94
N SER A 115 -4.12 16.37 -7.90
CA SER A 115 -3.25 16.32 -9.08
C SER A 115 -2.07 15.37 -8.88
N GLU A 116 -1.23 15.20 -9.90
CA GLU A 116 -0.08 14.27 -9.89
C GLU A 116 0.88 14.44 -8.71
N LYS A 117 0.99 15.66 -8.14
CA LYS A 117 1.80 15.93 -6.95
C LYS A 117 1.27 15.24 -5.67
N ASP A 118 -0.02 14.91 -5.66
CA ASP A 118 -0.73 14.28 -4.54
C ASP A 118 -0.74 12.74 -4.67
N THR A 119 0.02 12.19 -5.62
CA THR A 119 0.13 10.74 -5.81
C THR A 119 0.68 10.07 -4.55
N CYS A 120 -0.05 9.08 -4.03
CA CYS A 120 0.38 8.30 -2.89
C CYS A 120 1.33 7.18 -3.35
N TYR A 121 2.59 7.25 -2.91
CA TYR A 121 3.59 6.25 -3.23
C TYR A 121 3.80 5.27 -2.07
N VAL A 122 3.72 3.98 -2.36
CA VAL A 122 4.07 2.89 -1.44
C VAL A 122 5.08 1.97 -2.13
N ARG A 123 6.10 1.55 -1.39
CA ARG A 123 7.03 0.51 -1.85
C ARG A 123 6.78 -0.78 -1.08
N LEU A 124 6.97 -1.89 -1.78
CA LEU A 124 6.99 -3.24 -1.23
C LEU A 124 8.13 -4.08 -1.80
#